data_AF-A0A2D7FJ28-F1
#
_entry.id   AF-A0A2D7FJ28-F1
#
_cell.length_a   1.000
_cell.length_b   1.000
_cell.length_c   1.000
_cell.angle_alpha   90.00
_cell.angle_beta   90.00
_cell.angle_gamma   90.00
#
_symmetry.space_group_name_H-M   'P 1'
#
loop_
_entity.id
_entity.type
_entity.pdbx_description
1 polymer ?
#
loop_
_entity_poly.entity_id
_entity_poly.type
_entity_poly.pdbx_seq_one_letter_code
_entity_poly.pdbx_strand_id
1 'polypeptide(L)'
;MIEFAEAILGDDDDRLQVARRAIHDTLGADAVVDSAGVAGLFNAIDRIADSTGAPLEADKAEMTAALREEIGIDAFAARKEALDAAAKTAAE
;
A
#
# COMPACT_ATOMS: atom_id res chain seq x y z
N MET A 1 -8.46 9.94 9.81
CA MET A 1 -8.57 8.79 8.90
C MET A 1 -7.22 8.25 8.48
N ILE A 2 -6.24 9.09 8.08
CA ILE A 2 -4.87 8.63 7.73
C ILE A 2 -4.24 7.80 8.86
N GLU A 3 -4.24 8.32 10.09
CA GLU A 3 -3.73 7.60 11.26
C GLU A 3 -4.35 6.20 11.45
N PHE A 4 -5.65 6.05 11.18
CA PHE A 4 -6.34 4.76 11.26
C PHE A 4 -5.92 3.82 10.12
N ALA A 5 -5.77 4.36 8.90
CA ALA A 5 -5.31 3.59 7.75
C ALA A 5 -3.87 3.06 7.91
N GLU A 6 -3.03 3.79 8.64
CA GLU A 6 -1.68 3.32 9.00
C GLU A 6 -1.72 2.32 10.15
N ALA A 7 -2.43 2.64 11.25
CA ALA A 7 -2.46 1.81 12.45
C ALA A 7 -3.08 0.42 12.19
N ILE A 8 -4.07 0.32 11.29
CA ILE A 8 -4.76 -0.95 10.99
C ILE A 8 -3.88 -1.97 10.25
N LEU A 9 -2.74 -1.54 9.68
CA LEU A 9 -1.80 -2.42 8.97
C LEU A 9 -0.70 -2.99 9.87
N GLY A 10 -0.60 -2.55 11.13
CA GLY A 10 0.40 -3.00 12.10
C GLY A 10 -0.19 -3.84 13.24
N ASP A 11 0.67 -4.16 14.21
CA ASP A 11 0.33 -5.03 15.35
C ASP A 11 0.06 -4.24 16.65
N ASP A 12 -0.01 -2.90 16.58
CA ASP A 12 -0.28 -2.03 17.74
C ASP A 12 -1.78 -1.79 17.92
N ASP A 13 -2.41 -2.71 18.64
CA ASP A 13 -3.85 -2.68 18.91
C ASP A 13 -4.28 -1.42 19.67
N ASP A 14 -3.46 -0.92 20.59
CA ASP A 14 -3.78 0.26 21.39
C ASP A 14 -3.82 1.51 20.49
N ARG A 15 -2.82 1.68 19.63
CA ARG A 15 -2.79 2.74 18.61
C ARG A 15 -3.99 2.64 17.67
N LEU A 16 -4.32 1.44 17.19
CA LEU A 16 -5.49 1.21 16.35
C LEU A 16 -6.80 1.61 17.05
N GLN A 17 -6.98 1.25 18.32
CA GLN A 17 -8.18 1.62 19.09
C GLN A 17 -8.30 3.13 19.28
N VAL A 18 -7.19 3.83 19.54
CA VAL A 18 -7.17 5.30 19.65
C VAL A 18 -7.59 5.93 18.33
N ALA A 19 -7.00 5.50 17.21
CA ALA A 19 -7.30 6.04 15.89
C ALA A 19 -8.77 5.79 15.47
N ARG A 20 -9.29 4.58 15.75
CA ARG A 20 -10.68 4.21 15.48
C ARG A 20 -11.66 5.10 16.24
N ARG A 21 -11.39 5.32 17.53
CA ARG A 21 -12.24 6.15 18.39
C ARG A 21 -12.20 7.62 17.99
N ALA A 22 -11.04 8.13 17.57
CA ALA A 22 -10.94 9.48 17.05
C ALA A 22 -11.86 9.71 15.82
N ILE A 23 -11.96 8.73 14.92
CA ILE A 23 -12.90 8.80 13.78
C ILE A 23 -14.34 8.74 14.27
N HIS A 24 -14.66 7.78 15.15
CA HIS A 24 -16.01 7.64 15.70
C HIS A 24 -16.49 8.93 16.38
N ASP A 25 -15.67 9.51 17.25
CA ASP A 25 -16.04 10.66 18.07
C ASP A 25 -16.19 11.95 17.23
N THR A 26 -15.49 12.03 16.10
CA THR A 26 -15.52 13.20 15.21
C THR A 26 -16.58 13.09 14.11
N LEU A 27 -16.76 11.88 13.55
CA LEU A 27 -17.50 11.65 12.30
C LEU A 27 -18.61 10.60 12.43
N GLY A 28 -18.70 9.89 13.56
CA GLY A 28 -19.71 8.87 13.81
C GLY A 28 -19.31 7.46 13.36
N ALA A 29 -20.19 6.50 13.66
CA ALA A 29 -19.95 5.08 13.41
C ALA A 29 -19.85 4.71 11.92
N ASP A 30 -20.68 5.32 11.07
CA ASP A 30 -20.66 5.04 9.62
C ASP A 30 -19.29 5.39 9.01
N ALA A 31 -18.68 6.49 9.43
CA ALA A 31 -17.35 6.88 8.99
C ALA A 31 -16.26 5.87 9.40
N VAL A 32 -16.41 5.17 10.54
CA VAL A 32 -15.50 4.09 10.94
C VAL A 32 -15.62 2.91 9.99
N VAL A 33 -16.85 2.52 9.64
CA VAL A 33 -17.13 1.42 8.72
C VAL A 33 -16.55 1.72 7.34
N ASP A 34 -16.82 2.92 6.81
CA ASP A 34 -16.32 3.34 5.50
C ASP A 34 -14.79 3.41 5.47
N SER A 35 -14.16 3.96 6.51
CA SER A 35 -12.70 4.00 6.64
C SER A 35 -12.09 2.61 6.60
N ALA A 36 -12.67 1.67 7.35
CA ALA A 36 -12.20 0.28 7.39
C ALA A 36 -12.41 -0.43 6.06
N GLY A 37 -13.54 -0.18 5.39
CA GLY A 37 -13.84 -0.71 4.07
C GLY A 37 -12.82 -0.25 3.01
N VAL A 38 -12.50 1.04 2.98
CA VAL A 38 -11.49 1.60 2.07
C VAL A 38 -10.11 1.00 2.34
N ALA A 39 -9.67 0.96 3.61
CA ALA A 39 -8.38 0.40 3.97
C ALA A 39 -8.27 -1.09 3.59
N GLY A 40 -9.32 -1.88 3.88
CA GLY A 40 -9.38 -3.29 3.52
C GLY A 40 -9.38 -3.51 2.00
N LEU A 41 -10.08 -2.67 1.24
CA LEU A 41 -10.13 -2.76 -0.21
C LEU A 41 -8.76 -2.55 -0.86
N PHE A 42 -8.03 -1.49 -0.48
CA PHE A 42 -6.69 -1.24 -1.01
C PHE A 42 -5.71 -2.34 -0.58
N ASN A 43 -5.79 -2.77 0.68
CA ASN A 43 -4.98 -3.89 1.15
C ASN A 43 -5.20 -5.17 0.32
N ALA A 44 -6.42 -5.44 -0.13
CA ALA A 44 -6.73 -6.59 -1.00
C ALA A 44 -6.26 -6.38 -2.45
N ILE A 45 -6.57 -5.23 -3.06
CA ILE A 45 -6.25 -4.95 -4.46
C ILE A 45 -4.74 -4.90 -4.70
N ASP A 46 -3.97 -4.32 -3.77
CA ASP A 46 -2.52 -4.22 -3.90
C ASP A 46 -1.90 -5.63 -4.00
N ARG A 47 -2.33 -6.58 -3.16
CA ARG A 47 -1.85 -7.96 -3.22
C ARG A 47 -2.25 -8.67 -4.52
N ILE A 48 -3.43 -8.38 -5.04
CA ILE A 48 -3.87 -8.93 -6.32
C ILE A 48 -2.97 -8.39 -7.44
N ALA A 49 -2.73 -7.07 -7.47
CA ALA A 49 -1.83 -6.44 -8.45
C ALA A 49 -0.41 -7.02 -8.37
N ASP A 50 0.16 -7.13 -7.17
CA ASP A 50 1.49 -7.70 -6.94
C ASP A 50 1.58 -9.16 -7.39
N SER A 51 0.56 -9.97 -7.09
CA SER A 51 0.55 -11.41 -7.44
C SER A 51 0.36 -11.68 -8.93
N THR A 52 -0.26 -10.75 -9.65
CA THR A 52 -0.54 -10.88 -11.08
C THR A 52 0.47 -10.14 -11.96
N GLY A 53 1.32 -9.30 -11.36
CA GLY A 53 2.24 -8.43 -12.09
C GLY A 53 1.52 -7.36 -12.90
N ALA A 54 0.41 -6.82 -12.38
CA ALA A 54 -0.36 -5.79 -13.07
C ALA A 54 0.54 -4.58 -13.38
N PRO A 55 0.61 -4.14 -14.66
CA PRO A 55 1.50 -3.04 -15.03
C PRO A 55 0.92 -1.68 -14.60
N LEU A 56 1.82 -0.75 -14.28
CA LEU A 56 1.45 0.65 -14.07
C LEU A 56 1.08 1.30 -15.40
N GLU A 57 -0.08 1.94 -15.47
CA GLU A 57 -0.54 2.63 -16.69
C GLU A 57 0.29 3.89 -16.96
N ALA A 58 0.51 4.22 -18.24
CA ALA A 58 1.41 5.31 -18.66
C ALA A 58 1.09 6.66 -18.00
N ASP A 59 -0.18 7.07 -18.01
CA ASP A 59 -0.60 8.33 -17.40
C ASP A 59 -0.33 8.36 -15.89
N LYS A 60 -0.50 7.23 -15.18
CA LYS A 60 -0.16 7.13 -13.76
C LYS A 60 1.33 7.14 -13.52
N ALA A 61 2.12 6.53 -14.40
CA ALA A 61 3.57 6.58 -14.33
C ALA A 61 4.08 8.02 -14.42
N GLU A 62 3.52 8.83 -15.32
CA GLU A 62 3.82 10.25 -15.43
C GLU A 62 3.41 11.02 -14.17
N MET A 63 2.15 10.86 -13.73
CA MET A 63 1.61 11.58 -12.56
C MET A 63 2.36 11.27 -11.25
N THR A 64 2.95 10.08 -11.13
CA THR A 64 3.63 9.63 -9.90
C THR A 64 5.15 9.72 -9.97
N ALA A 65 5.74 10.23 -11.06
CA ALA A 65 7.19 10.24 -11.26
C ALA A 65 7.95 10.88 -10.08
N ALA A 66 7.54 12.07 -9.63
CA ALA A 66 8.18 12.76 -8.50
C ALA A 66 8.04 11.99 -7.18
N LEU A 67 6.88 11.38 -6.92
CA LEU A 67 6.65 10.57 -5.73
C LEU A 67 7.55 9.33 -5.74
N ARG A 68 7.66 8.65 -6.89
CA ARG A 68 8.49 7.45 -7.04
C ARG A 68 9.98 7.75 -6.85
N GLU A 69 10.42 8.92 -7.30
CA GLU A 69 11.76 9.44 -7.02
C GLU A 69 11.96 9.72 -5.53
N GLU A 70 11.01 10.43 -4.89
CA GLU A 70 11.08 10.78 -3.47
C GLU A 70 11.17 9.56 -2.54
N ILE A 71 10.36 8.54 -2.79
CA ILE A 71 10.33 7.33 -1.96
C ILE A 71 11.38 6.28 -2.38
N GLY A 72 12.10 6.52 -3.49
CA GLY A 72 13.16 5.65 -4.00
C GLY A 72 12.69 4.29 -4.55
N ILE A 73 11.41 4.16 -4.95
CA ILE A 73 10.85 2.86 -5.37
C ILE A 73 11.43 2.36 -6.70
N ASP A 74 11.86 3.26 -7.59
CA ASP A 74 12.46 2.88 -8.87
C ASP A 74 13.80 2.11 -8.66
N ALA A 75 14.55 2.44 -7.60
CA ALA A 75 15.77 1.71 -7.25
C ALA A 75 15.47 0.29 -6.74
N PHE A 76 14.37 0.11 -6.01
CA PHE A 76 13.90 -1.21 -5.58
C PHE A 76 13.50 -2.07 -6.78
N ALA A 77 12.76 -1.51 -7.73
CA ALA A 77 12.32 -2.21 -8.95
C ALA A 77 13.52 -2.73 -9.76
N ALA A 78 14.50 -1.86 -10.05
CA ALA A 78 15.71 -2.25 -10.77
C ALA A 78 16.50 -3.36 -10.05
N ARG A 79 16.55 -3.33 -8.71
CA ARG A 79 17.22 -4.37 -7.92
C ARG A 79 16.50 -5.71 -8.00
N LYS A 80 15.17 -5.72 -7.93
CA LYS A 80 14.35 -6.93 -8.07
C LYS A 80 14.56 -7.57 -9.44
N GLU A 81 14.50 -6.79 -10.52
CA GLU A 81 14.74 -7.29 -11.88
C GLU A 81 16.12 -7.94 -12.04
N ALA A 82 17.16 -7.31 -11.49
CA ALA A 82 18.51 -7.87 -11.49
C ALA A 82 18.60 -9.20 -10.73
N LEU A 83 17.87 -9.34 -9.61
CA LEU A 83 17.82 -10.59 -8.83
C LEU A 83 17.07 -11.68 -9.59
N ASP A 84 15.92 -11.36 -10.18
CA ASP A 84 15.11 -12.30 -10.96
C ASP A 84 15.89 -12.81 -12.19
N ALA A 85 16.62 -11.92 -12.87
CA ALA A 85 17.51 -12.28 -13.97
C ALA A 85 18.64 -13.22 -13.54
N ALA A 86 19.30 -12.93 -12.40
CA ALA A 86 20.38 -13.78 -11.88
C ALA A 86 19.88 -15.16 -11.44
N ALA A 87 18.69 -15.23 -10.83
CA ALA A 87 18.05 -16.48 -10.45
C ALA A 87 17.73 -17.36 -11.67
N LYS A 88 17.31 -16.74 -12.78
CA LYS A 88 17.08 -17.44 -14.04
C LYS A 88 18.37 -18.02 -14.63
N THR A 89 19.46 -17.25 -14.65
CA THR A 89 20.77 -17.73 -15.13
C THR A 89 21.35 -18.86 -14.28
N ALA A 90 21.10 -18.86 -12.96
CA ALA A 90 21.59 -19.92 -12.08
C ALA A 90 20.80 -21.24 -12.20
N ALA A 91 19.61 -21.21 -12.81
CA ALA A 91 18.75 -22.37 -13.02
C ALA A 91 18.94 -23.03 -14.41
N GLU A 92 19.73 -22.41 -15.29
CA GLU A 92 20.12 -22.90 -16.63
C GLU A 92 21.51 -23.55 -16.59
#